data_AF-A0A447QID3-F1
#
_entry.id   AF-A0A447QID3-F1
#
_cell.length_a   1.000
_cell.length_b   1.000
_cell.length_c   1.000
_cell.angle_alpha   90.00
_cell.angle_beta   90.00
_cell.angle_gamma   90.00
#
_symmetry.space_group_name_H-M   'P 1'
#
loop_
_entity.id
_entity.type
_entity.pdbx_description
1 polymer ?
#
loop_
_entity_poly.entity_id
_entity_poly.type
_entity_poly.pdbx_seq_one_letter_code
_entity_poly.pdbx_strand_id
1 'polypeptide(L)'
;MLTRLREIVEKVAAAASLTDALDILVNETCLAMDTEVCSIYLADNDRQCYYLMATRGLKKPRGRTIALAFDEGVVGLVGSRAELINLADAQSHPSFKYIPQVKEEHFRSFLGVPIIHRRQLFGVLVVQQRDLRQFNESEESFMVTLATQMAGILSQSQLNALFGRYRQTRIRALAASPGVAVAEGWQDSSQPSLDQVFKASTLDTVSERERLTLALEEAGAEFRRFSKRFAASAQKESAAIFDLYSHLLNDARLKRELFAEIDAGSVAEWAVKQVIEVFAAQFAALQDTYMRERASDLRALGQRLLFHLDDTTQGATQWPQRFVLVADELTATLLAEVPPDRLAGVVVRDGAANSHAAILVRAMGVPTVMGADIQPSLLNRRMLIVDGYRGELLVDPEPVLLQEYQRLIDEELALSKLAEDDVEQPAQLKSGERIQVLLNAGLSPEHEQLLGGRVDGVGLYRTEIPFMLQSGFPSEEEQVAQYQGMLQLYPTKPATLRTLDIGADKQLPYMPISEENPCLGWRGIRVTLDQPEIFLIQVRRCCAPMPAPATWGSCCRWSPAWMRSTKPKA
;
A
#
# COMPACT_ATOMS: atom_id res chain seq x y z
N MET A 1 35.88 -20.42 20.65
CA MET A 1 34.40 -20.44 20.60
C MET A 1 33.78 -19.64 21.76
N LEU A 2 33.96 -20.00 23.03
CA LEU A 2 33.31 -19.31 24.18
C LEU A 2 33.63 -17.80 24.32
N THR A 3 34.89 -17.39 24.15
CA THR A 3 35.28 -15.97 24.20
C THR A 3 34.60 -15.16 23.09
N ARG A 4 34.56 -15.72 21.86
CA ARG A 4 33.86 -15.12 20.71
C ARG A 4 32.36 -15.01 20.96
N LEU A 5 31.74 -16.04 21.53
CA LEU A 5 30.31 -16.01 21.87
C LEU A 5 29.99 -14.84 22.81
N ARG A 6 30.79 -14.67 23.87
CA ARG A 6 30.61 -13.58 24.83
C ARG A 6 30.78 -12.21 24.19
N GLU A 7 31.82 -12.03 23.37
CA GLU A 7 32.05 -10.79 22.61
C GLU A 7 30.86 -10.44 21.71
N ILE A 8 30.30 -11.43 21.00
CA ILE A 8 29.14 -11.22 20.12
C ILE A 8 27.92 -10.78 20.92
N VAL A 9 27.61 -11.50 22.01
CA VAL A 9 26.45 -11.19 22.87
C VAL A 9 26.58 -9.79 23.48
N GLU A 10 27.77 -9.40 23.95
CA GLU A 10 28.02 -8.05 24.50
C GLU A 10 27.84 -6.95 23.45
N LYS A 11 28.35 -7.14 22.22
CA LYS A 11 28.17 -6.17 21.11
C LYS A 11 26.71 -6.03 20.70
N VAL A 12 25.98 -7.15 20.60
CA VAL A 12 24.56 -7.15 20.22
C VAL A 12 23.73 -6.46 21.29
N ALA A 13 23.99 -6.73 22.57
CA ALA A 13 23.28 -6.09 23.68
C ALA A 13 23.52 -4.57 23.76
N ALA A 14 24.64 -4.08 23.24
CA ALA A 14 24.98 -2.65 23.20
C ALA A 14 24.45 -1.90 21.96
N ALA A 15 23.75 -2.58 21.04
CA ALA A 15 23.25 -1.96 19.81
C ALA A 15 22.13 -0.94 20.07
N ALA A 16 22.10 0.13 19.27
CA ALA A 16 21.11 1.21 19.41
C ALA A 16 19.70 0.82 18.94
N SER A 17 19.58 -0.14 18.03
CA SER A 17 18.31 -0.65 17.52
C SER A 17 18.35 -2.16 17.29
N LEU A 18 17.18 -2.79 17.23
CA LEU A 18 17.07 -4.23 16.94
C LEU A 18 17.62 -4.57 15.55
N THR A 19 17.43 -3.71 14.55
CA THR A 19 17.98 -3.94 13.20
C THR A 19 19.51 -3.95 13.23
N ASP A 20 20.13 -2.98 13.90
CA ASP A 20 21.59 -2.93 14.06
C ASP A 20 22.11 -4.15 14.84
N ALA A 21 21.37 -4.58 15.86
CA ALA A 21 21.70 -5.76 16.66
C ALA A 21 21.75 -7.03 15.79
N LEU A 22 20.75 -7.22 14.91
CA LEU A 22 20.67 -8.36 14.00
C LEU A 22 21.78 -8.31 12.93
N ASP A 23 22.13 -7.12 12.42
CA ASP A 23 23.21 -6.94 11.45
C ASP A 23 24.58 -7.23 12.08
N ILE A 24 24.84 -6.76 13.30
CA ILE A 24 26.07 -7.10 14.06
C ILE A 24 26.15 -8.61 14.24
N LEU A 25 25.04 -9.24 14.65
CA LEU A 25 25.00 -10.68 14.90
C LEU A 25 25.36 -11.49 13.65
N VAL A 26 24.72 -11.25 12.50
CA VAL A 26 25.04 -12.02 11.29
C VAL A 26 26.47 -11.78 10.84
N ASN A 27 26.99 -10.56 11.00
CA ASN A 27 28.34 -10.22 10.61
C ASN A 27 29.39 -10.95 11.45
N GLU A 28 29.26 -10.92 12.78
CA GLU A 28 30.23 -11.52 13.69
C GLU A 28 30.10 -13.05 13.75
N THR A 29 28.89 -13.59 13.60
CA THR A 29 28.67 -15.06 13.54
C THR A 29 29.36 -15.66 12.33
N CYS A 30 29.22 -15.01 11.17
CA CYS A 30 29.89 -15.42 9.93
C CYS A 30 31.42 -15.46 10.10
N LEU A 31 31.99 -14.46 10.80
CA LEU A 31 33.43 -14.42 11.09
C LEU A 31 33.86 -15.48 12.12
N ALA A 32 33.03 -15.73 13.14
CA ALA A 32 33.35 -16.68 14.20
C ALA A 32 33.25 -18.15 13.72
N MET A 33 32.34 -18.42 12.79
CA MET A 33 32.12 -19.75 12.18
C MET A 33 33.01 -20.01 10.96
N ASP A 34 33.73 -18.99 10.48
CA ASP A 34 34.50 -19.04 9.23
C ASP A 34 33.63 -19.52 8.05
N THR A 35 32.44 -18.93 7.93
CA THR A 35 31.47 -19.22 6.86
C THR A 35 31.31 -18.02 5.93
N GLU A 36 30.69 -18.25 4.77
CA GLU A 36 30.46 -17.20 3.78
C GLU A 36 29.13 -16.48 3.99
N VAL A 37 28.14 -17.20 4.54
CA VAL A 37 26.79 -16.70 4.76
C VAL A 37 26.38 -16.91 6.22
N CYS A 38 25.72 -15.89 6.76
CA CYS A 38 24.92 -15.98 7.97
C CYS A 38 23.64 -15.18 7.78
N SER A 39 22.49 -15.76 8.12
CA SER A 39 21.17 -15.17 7.90
C SER A 39 20.26 -15.40 9.11
N ILE A 40 19.42 -14.42 9.42
CA ILE A 40 18.40 -14.53 10.47
C ILE A 40 17.03 -14.35 9.87
N TYR A 41 16.20 -15.36 10.09
CA TYR A 41 14.81 -15.40 9.70
C TYR A 41 13.96 -15.25 10.97
N LEU A 42 13.13 -14.20 11.09
CA LEU A 42 12.25 -14.04 12.26
C LEU A 42 10.83 -14.49 11.94
N ALA A 43 10.23 -15.23 12.86
CA ALA A 43 8.91 -15.86 12.71
C ALA A 43 7.79 -14.87 13.02
N ASP A 44 6.93 -14.60 12.04
CA ASP A 44 5.63 -13.94 12.22
C ASP A 44 4.55 -15.02 12.35
N ASN A 45 4.22 -15.37 13.60
CA ASN A 45 3.22 -16.40 13.90
C ASN A 45 1.81 -16.00 13.43
N ASP A 46 1.49 -14.70 13.33
CA ASP A 46 0.17 -14.25 12.87
C ASP A 46 0.00 -14.48 11.36
N ARG A 47 1.10 -14.37 10.59
CA ARG A 47 1.12 -14.59 9.13
C ARG A 47 1.65 -15.96 8.72
N GLN A 48 2.05 -16.81 9.68
CA GLN A 48 2.64 -18.14 9.44
C GLN A 48 3.83 -18.09 8.46
N CYS A 49 4.69 -17.07 8.58
CA CYS A 49 5.83 -16.87 7.70
C CYS A 49 7.08 -16.37 8.43
N TYR A 50 8.25 -16.64 7.86
CA TYR A 50 9.54 -16.12 8.28
C TYR A 50 9.96 -14.94 7.41
N TYR A 51 10.41 -13.85 8.02
CA TYR A 51 11.02 -12.73 7.30
C TYR A 51 12.54 -12.80 7.39
N LEU A 52 13.25 -12.69 6.27
CA LEU A 52 14.71 -12.55 6.25
C LEU A 52 15.08 -11.16 6.76
N MET A 53 15.50 -11.09 8.02
CA MET A 53 15.70 -9.83 8.72
C MET A 53 17.08 -9.24 8.49
N ALA A 54 18.11 -10.04 8.69
CA ALA A 54 19.50 -9.66 8.48
C ALA A 54 20.22 -10.79 7.75
N THR A 55 21.18 -10.44 6.90
CA THR A 55 22.02 -11.42 6.21
C THR A 55 23.38 -10.81 5.89
N ARG A 56 24.42 -11.64 6.01
CA ARG A 56 25.73 -11.43 5.42
C ARG A 56 25.96 -12.50 4.36
N GLY A 57 26.51 -12.09 3.22
CA GLY A 57 26.86 -13.00 2.12
C GLY A 57 25.75 -13.20 1.08
N LEU A 58 24.47 -13.13 1.47
CA LEU A 58 23.35 -13.14 0.52
C LEU A 58 23.04 -11.73 -0.01
N LYS A 59 22.49 -11.64 -1.23
CA LYS A 59 22.05 -10.37 -1.79
C LYS A 59 20.61 -10.06 -1.35
N LYS A 60 20.45 -9.19 -0.36
CA LYS A 60 19.14 -8.62 0.01
C LYS A 60 18.87 -7.35 -0.80
N PRO A 61 17.87 -7.32 -1.71
CA PRO A 61 17.52 -6.11 -2.45
C PRO A 61 17.05 -5.02 -1.46
N ARG A 62 17.60 -3.80 -1.57
CA ARG A 62 17.17 -2.67 -0.73
C ARG A 62 15.67 -2.41 -0.95
N GLY A 63 14.92 -2.27 0.14
CA GLY A 63 13.49 -1.94 0.11
C GLY A 63 12.54 -3.11 -0.16
N ARG A 64 13.02 -4.33 -0.39
CA ARG A 64 12.15 -5.51 -0.54
C ARG A 64 12.20 -6.41 0.68
N THR A 65 11.01 -6.80 1.13
CA THR A 65 10.81 -7.84 2.14
C THR A 65 10.97 -9.20 1.49
N ILE A 66 11.81 -10.05 2.07
CA ILE A 66 11.93 -11.46 1.67
C ILE A 66 11.24 -12.27 2.77
N ALA A 67 10.23 -13.05 2.39
CA ALA A 67 9.44 -13.88 3.29
C ALA A 67 9.43 -15.33 2.80
N LEU A 68 9.31 -16.27 3.73
CA LEU A 68 9.18 -17.72 3.50
C LEU A 68 8.01 -18.24 4.32
N ALA A 69 7.17 -19.13 3.79
CA ALA A 69 6.14 -19.77 4.60
C ALA A 69 6.75 -20.71 5.66
N PHE A 70 5.99 -21.03 6.72
CA PHE A 70 6.48 -21.87 7.81
C PHE A 70 6.87 -23.29 7.39
N ASP A 71 6.24 -23.82 6.35
CA ASP A 71 6.49 -25.13 5.75
C ASP A 71 7.46 -25.09 4.56
N GLU A 72 8.06 -23.92 4.31
CA GLU A 72 8.86 -23.68 3.12
C GLU A 72 10.37 -23.85 3.35
N GLY A 73 10.99 -24.70 2.54
CA GLY A 73 12.45 -24.84 2.51
C GLY A 73 13.04 -25.55 3.74
N VAL A 74 14.38 -25.62 3.79
CA VAL A 74 15.08 -26.19 4.95
C VAL A 74 14.92 -25.28 6.19
N VAL A 75 14.75 -23.98 5.99
CA VAL A 75 14.44 -23.01 7.07
C VAL A 75 13.09 -23.33 7.72
N GLY A 76 12.04 -23.58 6.94
CA GLY A 76 10.74 -24.02 7.45
C GLY A 76 10.82 -25.36 8.18
N LEU A 77 11.66 -26.28 7.70
CA LEU A 77 11.87 -27.57 8.37
C LEU A 77 12.52 -27.42 9.75
N VAL A 78 13.52 -26.54 9.90
CA VAL A 78 14.14 -26.22 11.21
C VAL A 78 13.09 -25.67 12.18
N GLY A 79 12.28 -24.72 11.70
CA GLY A 79 11.27 -24.08 12.53
C GLY A 79 10.12 -25.02 12.92
N SER A 80 9.60 -25.81 11.98
CA SER A 80 8.49 -26.75 12.22
C SER A 80 8.87 -27.89 13.15
N ARG A 81 10.11 -28.40 13.06
CA ARG A 81 10.63 -29.41 14.00
C ARG A 81 11.11 -28.83 15.32
N ALA A 82 11.40 -27.53 15.36
CA ALA A 82 12.08 -26.88 16.47
C ALA A 82 13.40 -27.58 16.85
N GLU A 83 14.11 -28.12 15.84
CA GLU A 83 15.33 -28.89 15.97
C GLU A 83 16.42 -28.32 15.05
N LEU A 84 17.68 -28.45 15.44
CA LEU A 84 18.80 -28.10 14.57
C LEU A 84 18.86 -29.02 13.35
N ILE A 85 19.24 -28.48 12.20
CA ILE A 85 19.45 -29.24 10.96
C ILE A 85 20.82 -28.90 10.39
N ASN A 86 21.66 -29.91 10.25
CA ASN A 86 23.02 -29.81 9.73
C ASN A 86 23.17 -30.69 8.48
N LEU A 87 23.34 -30.06 7.31
CA LEU A 87 23.38 -30.72 6.01
C LEU A 87 24.70 -30.40 5.31
N ALA A 88 25.38 -31.44 4.81
CA ALA A 88 26.56 -31.29 3.97
C ALA A 88 26.23 -30.70 2.60
N ASP A 89 25.09 -31.09 2.03
CA ASP A 89 24.54 -30.57 0.78
C ASP A 89 23.03 -30.35 0.93
N ALA A 90 22.67 -29.11 1.24
CA ALA A 90 21.29 -28.67 1.34
C ALA A 90 20.54 -28.86 0.03
N GLN A 91 21.18 -28.69 -1.14
CA GLN A 91 20.50 -28.78 -2.44
C GLN A 91 20.01 -30.20 -2.74
N SER A 92 20.65 -31.21 -2.13
CA SER A 92 20.23 -32.61 -2.24
C SER A 92 19.04 -32.97 -1.34
N HIS A 93 18.65 -32.09 -0.42
CA HIS A 93 17.61 -32.38 0.56
C HIS A 93 16.21 -32.26 -0.06
N PRO A 94 15.28 -33.20 0.18
CA PRO A 94 13.94 -33.18 -0.41
C PRO A 94 13.12 -31.91 -0.13
N SER A 95 13.39 -31.27 1.01
CA SER A 95 12.75 -30.01 1.42
C SER A 95 13.52 -28.76 0.98
N PHE A 96 14.58 -28.88 0.18
CA PHE A 96 15.30 -27.71 -0.31
C PHE A 96 14.46 -26.96 -1.32
N LYS A 97 14.29 -25.65 -1.10
CA LYS A 97 13.58 -24.77 -2.03
C LYS A 97 14.48 -23.62 -2.42
N TYR A 98 14.61 -23.44 -3.73
CA TYR A 98 15.41 -22.37 -4.31
C TYR A 98 14.66 -21.03 -4.19
N ILE A 99 15.33 -20.02 -3.63
CA ILE A 99 14.82 -18.64 -3.56
C ILE A 99 15.64 -17.77 -4.53
N PRO A 100 15.14 -17.52 -5.76
CA PRO A 100 15.91 -16.81 -6.80
C PRO A 100 16.34 -15.40 -6.40
N GLN A 101 15.60 -14.79 -5.47
CA GLN A 101 15.73 -13.40 -5.07
C GLN A 101 17.00 -13.12 -4.25
N VAL A 102 17.56 -14.13 -3.59
CA VAL A 102 18.73 -13.99 -2.69
C VAL A 102 20.04 -14.53 -3.28
N LYS A 103 19.98 -15.16 -4.46
CA LYS A 103 21.10 -15.79 -5.19
C LYS A 103 21.87 -16.85 -4.39
N GLU A 104 21.12 -17.71 -3.71
CA GLU A 104 21.66 -18.75 -2.83
C GLU A 104 22.22 -19.97 -3.60
N GLU A 105 22.14 -19.99 -4.93
CA GLU A 105 22.49 -21.17 -5.76
C GLU A 105 23.92 -21.68 -5.59
N HIS A 106 24.81 -20.85 -5.06
CA HIS A 106 26.21 -21.18 -4.88
C HIS A 106 26.49 -21.96 -3.58
N PHE A 107 25.63 -21.85 -2.57
CA PHE A 107 25.92 -22.42 -1.25
C PHE A 107 25.37 -23.85 -1.13
N ARG A 108 26.19 -24.74 -0.56
CA ARG A 108 25.91 -26.18 -0.49
C ARG A 108 25.61 -26.61 0.94
N SER A 109 26.53 -26.39 1.89
CA SER A 109 26.28 -26.80 3.27
C SER A 109 25.39 -25.81 4.01
N PHE A 110 24.60 -26.33 4.95
CA PHE A 110 23.59 -25.60 5.70
C PHE A 110 23.61 -26.06 7.15
N LEU A 111 23.68 -25.11 8.08
CA LEU A 111 23.37 -25.34 9.48
C LEU A 111 22.32 -24.31 9.92
N GLY A 112 21.14 -24.82 10.25
CA GLY A 112 20.04 -24.02 10.76
C GLY A 112 19.71 -24.40 12.20
N VAL A 113 19.58 -23.40 13.06
CA VAL A 113 19.21 -23.58 14.47
C VAL A 113 17.98 -22.72 14.80
N PRO A 114 16.99 -23.25 15.54
CA PRO A 114 15.81 -22.50 15.90
C PRO A 114 16.12 -21.50 17.03
N ILE A 115 15.55 -20.31 16.94
CA ILE A 115 15.62 -19.27 17.97
C ILE A 115 14.37 -19.42 18.85
N ILE A 116 14.54 -20.00 20.04
CA ILE A 116 13.41 -20.35 20.93
C ILE A 116 13.58 -19.66 22.27
N HIS A 117 12.52 -19.00 22.75
CA HIS A 117 12.45 -18.48 24.12
C HIS A 117 11.11 -18.87 24.75
N ARG A 118 11.14 -19.39 25.98
CA ARG A 118 9.93 -19.83 26.72
C ARG A 118 9.00 -20.76 25.92
N ARG A 119 9.57 -21.70 25.16
CA ARG A 119 8.87 -22.67 24.29
C ARG A 119 8.15 -22.04 23.07
N GLN A 120 8.42 -20.78 22.78
CA GLN A 120 7.92 -20.09 21.60
C GLN A 120 9.05 -19.94 20.57
N LEU A 121 8.74 -20.26 19.31
CA LEU A 121 9.65 -20.05 18.17
C LEU A 121 9.61 -18.58 17.76
N PHE A 122 10.78 -17.95 17.76
CA PHE A 122 10.98 -16.56 17.35
C PHE A 122 11.63 -16.44 15.98
N GLY A 123 12.24 -17.50 15.48
CA GLY A 123 12.92 -17.49 14.19
C GLY A 123 13.89 -18.63 14.00
N VAL A 124 14.72 -18.52 12.98
CA VAL A 124 15.76 -19.47 12.61
C VAL A 124 17.04 -18.69 12.28
N LEU A 125 18.15 -19.10 12.89
CA LEU A 125 19.50 -18.62 12.57
C LEU A 125 20.17 -19.64 11.65
N VAL A 126 20.72 -19.18 10.53
CA VAL A 126 21.25 -20.03 9.46
C VAL A 126 22.66 -19.61 9.09
N VAL A 127 23.56 -20.57 8.92
CA VAL A 127 24.87 -20.38 8.28
C VAL A 127 25.04 -21.31 7.08
N GLN A 128 25.72 -20.81 6.05
CA GLN A 128 25.95 -21.55 4.81
C GLN A 128 27.32 -21.22 4.21
N GLN A 129 27.80 -22.12 3.35
CA GLN A 129 29.05 -21.96 2.60
C GLN A 129 29.04 -22.86 1.36
N ARG A 130 29.93 -22.56 0.41
CA ARG A 130 30.11 -23.33 -0.82
C ARG A 130 30.64 -24.74 -0.60
N ASP A 131 31.46 -24.93 0.42
CA ASP A 131 32.10 -26.21 0.70
C ASP A 131 31.11 -27.26 1.20
N LEU A 132 31.26 -28.48 0.69
CA LEU A 132 30.51 -29.67 1.12
C LEU A 132 31.10 -30.18 2.44
N ARG A 133 30.57 -29.69 3.57
CA ARG A 133 30.94 -30.19 4.91
C ARG A 133 29.74 -30.24 5.83
N GLN A 134 29.74 -31.19 6.76
CA GLN A 134 28.91 -31.09 7.96
C GLN A 134 29.65 -30.26 9.00
N PHE A 135 28.92 -29.41 9.72
CA PHE A 135 29.48 -28.70 10.86
C PHE A 135 29.70 -29.67 12.03
N ASN A 136 30.73 -29.44 12.84
CA ASN A 136 31.02 -30.30 13.98
C ASN A 136 30.20 -29.93 15.23
N GLU A 137 30.20 -30.79 16.24
CA GLU A 137 29.42 -30.58 17.48
C GLU A 137 29.75 -29.27 18.21
N SER A 138 30.99 -28.77 18.11
CA SER A 138 31.37 -27.49 18.73
C SER A 138 30.76 -26.31 17.98
N GLU A 139 30.64 -26.39 16.66
CA GLU A 139 30.00 -25.39 15.81
C GLU A 139 28.47 -25.40 16.01
N GLU A 140 27.86 -26.58 16.07
CA GLU A 140 26.44 -26.75 16.39
C GLU A 140 26.12 -26.16 17.78
N SER A 141 26.89 -26.54 18.80
CA SER A 141 26.72 -26.05 20.17
C SER A 141 26.87 -24.53 20.25
N PHE A 142 27.82 -23.97 19.50
CA PHE A 142 28.01 -22.52 19.42
C PHE A 142 26.77 -21.82 18.84
N MET A 143 26.26 -22.32 17.71
CA MET A 143 25.08 -21.78 17.05
C MET A 143 23.82 -21.88 17.92
N VAL A 144 23.59 -23.03 18.56
CA VAL A 144 22.45 -23.24 19.48
C VAL A 144 22.53 -22.30 20.68
N THR A 145 23.72 -22.14 21.26
CA THR A 145 23.93 -21.24 22.40
C THR A 145 23.67 -19.80 21.99
N LEU A 146 24.18 -19.39 20.82
CA LEU A 146 23.97 -18.05 20.29
C LEU A 146 22.49 -17.77 20.03
N ALA A 147 21.78 -18.69 19.37
CA ALA A 147 20.34 -18.59 19.14
C ALA A 147 19.55 -18.46 20.45
N THR A 148 19.93 -19.22 21.48
CA THR A 148 19.30 -19.16 22.80
C THR A 148 19.51 -17.81 23.49
N GLN A 149 20.75 -17.28 23.46
CA GLN A 149 21.05 -15.96 24.04
C GLN A 149 20.31 -14.84 23.30
N MET A 150 20.23 -14.94 21.97
CA MET A 150 19.48 -13.99 21.15
C MET A 150 17.99 -13.99 21.44
N ALA A 151 17.43 -15.17 21.66
CA ALA A 151 16.02 -15.30 21.99
C ALA A 151 15.66 -14.56 23.30
N GLY A 152 16.61 -14.38 24.22
CA GLY A 152 16.44 -13.57 25.43
C GLY A 152 16.45 -12.05 25.19
N ILE A 153 17.09 -11.58 24.13
CA ILE A 153 17.15 -10.16 23.73
C ILE A 153 15.90 -9.78 22.91
N LEU A 154 15.37 -10.72 22.12
CA LEU A 154 14.18 -10.53 21.30
C LEU A 154 12.91 -10.53 22.16
N SER A 155 12.43 -9.35 22.54
CA SER A 155 11.11 -9.23 23.18
C SER A 155 9.98 -9.31 22.15
N GLN A 156 8.84 -9.91 22.51
CA GLN A 156 7.64 -9.97 21.66
C GLN A 156 7.17 -8.58 21.21
N SER A 157 7.31 -7.56 22.08
CA SER A 157 6.94 -6.18 21.77
C SER A 157 7.79 -5.59 20.64
N GLN A 158 9.11 -5.77 20.69
CA GLN A 158 10.02 -5.29 19.64
C GLN A 158 9.79 -6.01 18.30
N LEU A 159 9.51 -7.32 18.35
CA LEU A 159 9.14 -8.09 17.16
C LEU A 159 7.83 -7.60 16.56
N ASN A 160 6.80 -7.36 17.37
CA ASN A 160 5.52 -6.84 16.88
C ASN A 160 5.68 -5.44 16.27
N ALA A 161 6.48 -4.55 16.87
CA ALA A 161 6.76 -3.23 16.30
C ALA A 161 7.53 -3.33 14.97
N LEU A 162 8.44 -4.29 14.88
CA LEU A 162 9.24 -4.53 13.69
C LEU A 162 8.39 -5.16 12.57
N PHE A 163 7.59 -6.18 12.90
CA PHE A 163 6.62 -6.78 11.98
C PHE A 163 5.52 -5.79 11.57
N GLY A 164 5.14 -4.83 12.42
CA GLY A 164 4.20 -3.76 12.07
C GLY A 164 4.57 -3.04 10.76
N ARG A 165 5.87 -2.84 10.51
CA ARG A 165 6.38 -2.25 9.25
C ARG A 165 6.25 -3.17 8.04
N TYR A 166 6.24 -4.48 8.25
CA TYR A 166 6.07 -5.53 7.23
C TYR A 166 4.62 -5.97 7.06
N ARG A 167 3.78 -5.73 8.09
CA ARG A 167 2.35 -6.06 8.13
C ARG A 167 1.48 -5.02 7.41
N GLN A 168 2.01 -3.85 7.08
CA GLN A 168 1.31 -2.79 6.34
C GLN A 168 1.15 -3.08 4.82
N THR A 169 1.16 -4.34 4.38
CA THR A 169 0.98 -4.68 2.96
C THR A 169 -0.44 -4.40 2.44
N ARG A 170 -1.43 -4.33 3.33
CA ARG A 170 -2.83 -4.02 3.00
C ARG A 170 -3.47 -3.21 4.12
N ILE A 171 -3.99 -2.04 3.76
CA ILE A 171 -4.60 -1.09 4.68
C ILE A 171 -6.03 -0.85 4.21
N ARG A 172 -7.00 -1.08 5.09
CA ARG A 172 -8.41 -0.77 4.83
C ARG A 172 -8.71 0.64 5.28
N ALA A 173 -9.52 1.33 4.50
CA ALA A 173 -9.81 2.74 4.63
C ALA A 173 -11.13 3.06 3.90
N LEU A 174 -11.47 4.33 3.77
CA LEU A 174 -12.70 4.79 3.13
C LEU A 174 -12.45 5.11 1.66
N ALA A 175 -13.25 4.54 0.77
CA ALA A 175 -13.29 4.93 -0.63
C ALA A 175 -13.88 6.35 -0.75
N ALA A 176 -13.10 7.28 -1.30
CA ALA A 176 -13.55 8.66 -1.53
C ALA A 176 -13.78 8.95 -3.01
N SER A 177 -12.98 8.35 -3.90
CA SER A 177 -13.14 8.47 -5.35
C SER A 177 -12.80 7.13 -6.02
N PRO A 178 -13.64 6.66 -6.96
CA PRO A 178 -13.42 5.40 -7.66
C PRO A 178 -12.17 5.33 -8.51
N GLY A 179 -11.85 4.10 -8.89
CA GLY A 179 -10.80 3.75 -9.82
C GLY A 179 -9.66 3.00 -9.13
N VAL A 180 -8.72 2.52 -9.94
CA VAL A 180 -7.50 1.88 -9.45
C VAL A 180 -6.29 2.66 -9.94
N ALA A 181 -5.37 2.98 -9.04
CA ALA A 181 -4.08 3.55 -9.38
C ALA A 181 -2.93 2.63 -8.99
N VAL A 182 -1.92 2.52 -9.86
CA VAL A 182 -0.63 1.88 -9.55
C VAL A 182 0.48 2.90 -9.84
N ALA A 183 1.18 3.35 -8.80
CA ALA A 183 2.36 4.20 -8.95
C ALA A 183 3.17 4.23 -7.65
N GLU A 184 4.34 4.86 -7.68
CA GLU A 184 5.11 5.15 -6.46
C GLU A 184 4.37 6.18 -5.59
N GLY A 185 4.36 5.96 -4.28
CA GLY A 185 3.91 6.92 -3.29
C GLY A 185 4.82 8.14 -3.26
N TRP A 186 4.25 9.33 -3.14
CA TRP A 186 4.98 10.58 -3.01
C TRP A 186 4.38 11.41 -1.89
N GLN A 187 5.19 11.69 -0.87
CA GLN A 187 4.85 12.67 0.14
C GLN A 187 5.49 14.00 -0.23
N ASP A 188 4.66 15.04 -0.34
CA ASP A 188 5.18 16.40 -0.45
C ASP A 188 5.71 16.86 0.92
N SER A 189 6.96 17.32 0.92
CA SER A 189 7.65 17.89 2.09
C SER A 189 8.25 19.26 1.75
N SER A 190 7.84 19.85 0.63
CA SER A 190 8.31 21.16 0.20
C SER A 190 7.68 22.31 0.97
N GLN A 191 6.51 22.10 1.58
CA GLN A 191 5.85 23.14 2.37
C GLN A 191 6.38 23.19 3.82
N PRO A 192 6.83 24.37 4.29
CA PRO A 192 7.26 24.54 5.67
C PRO A 192 6.09 24.41 6.64
N SER A 193 6.31 23.74 7.77
CA SER A 193 5.30 23.61 8.83
C SER A 193 5.37 24.79 9.80
N LEU A 194 4.20 25.34 10.17
CA LEU A 194 4.07 26.35 11.23
C LEU A 194 4.68 25.89 12.56
N ASP A 195 4.63 24.58 12.86
CA ASP A 195 5.19 24.03 14.09
C ASP A 195 6.71 24.12 14.16
N GLN A 196 7.37 24.08 13.00
CA GLN A 196 8.83 24.14 12.88
C GLN A 196 9.37 25.57 12.92
N VAL A 197 8.51 26.58 12.93
CA VAL A 197 8.92 27.98 13.10
C VAL A 197 9.15 28.29 14.59
N PHE A 198 10.37 28.64 14.93
CA PHE A 198 10.78 28.97 16.30
C PHE A 198 10.75 30.49 16.53
N LYS A 199 10.65 30.88 17.81
CA LYS A 199 10.67 32.29 18.19
C LYS A 199 12.02 32.91 17.83
N ALA A 200 11.99 33.94 17.00
CA ALA A 200 13.16 34.68 16.58
C ALA A 200 12.83 36.18 16.50
N SER A 201 13.85 37.00 16.69
CA SER A 201 13.75 38.46 16.72
C SER A 201 14.69 39.08 15.70
N THR A 202 14.29 40.23 15.16
CA THR A 202 15.07 41.02 14.20
C THR A 202 15.46 42.36 14.79
N LEU A 203 16.57 42.92 14.30
CA LEU A 203 16.96 44.32 14.51
C LEU A 203 16.54 45.23 13.35
N ASP A 204 16.22 44.63 12.19
CA ASP A 204 15.80 45.34 10.98
C ASP A 204 14.34 45.00 10.66
N THR A 205 13.43 45.72 11.31
CA THR A 205 11.99 45.55 11.12
C THR A 205 11.53 46.03 9.73
N VAL A 206 12.29 46.92 9.09
CA VAL A 206 11.97 47.44 7.75
C VAL A 206 12.19 46.35 6.71
N SER A 207 13.34 45.66 6.76
CA SER A 207 13.63 44.52 5.88
C SER A 207 12.61 43.40 6.04
N GLU A 208 12.26 43.03 7.28
CA GLU A 208 11.27 41.97 7.54
C GLU A 208 9.86 42.36 7.04
N ARG A 209 9.51 43.64 7.14
CA ARG A 209 8.25 44.17 6.60
C ARG A 209 8.21 44.12 5.07
N GLU A 210 9.32 44.39 4.40
CA GLU A 210 9.44 44.25 2.95
C GLU A 210 9.33 42.77 2.52
N ARG A 211 10.04 41.85 3.20
CA ARG A 211 9.94 40.39 2.97
C ARG A 211 8.51 39.90 3.10
N LEU A 212 7.81 40.27 4.17
CA LEU A 212 6.41 39.89 4.36
C LEU A 212 5.50 40.48 3.29
N THR A 213 5.74 41.73 2.87
CA THR A 213 4.93 42.37 1.82
C THR A 213 5.05 41.62 0.51
N LEU A 214 6.27 41.26 0.10
CA LEU A 214 6.51 40.44 -1.09
C LEU A 214 5.83 39.07 -0.98
N ALA A 215 5.97 38.38 0.15
CA ALA A 215 5.35 37.08 0.36
C ALA A 215 3.80 37.13 0.26
N LEU A 216 3.17 38.18 0.82
CA LEU A 216 1.72 38.42 0.70
C LEU A 216 1.30 38.66 -0.76
N GLU A 217 2.08 39.42 -1.52
CA GLU A 217 1.81 39.71 -2.92
C GLU A 217 1.94 38.47 -3.81
N GLU A 218 2.99 37.67 -3.62
CA GLU A 218 3.24 36.44 -4.36
C GLU A 218 2.19 35.37 -4.06
N ALA A 219 1.91 35.09 -2.77
CA ALA A 219 0.86 34.16 -2.37
C ALA A 219 -0.52 34.60 -2.89
N GLY A 220 -0.81 35.90 -2.82
CA GLY A 220 -2.05 36.46 -3.38
C GLY A 220 -2.14 36.31 -4.89
N ALA A 221 -1.04 36.53 -5.62
CA ALA A 221 -0.98 36.33 -7.06
C ALA A 221 -1.17 34.87 -7.46
N GLU A 222 -0.63 33.94 -6.66
CA GLU A 222 -0.77 32.52 -6.87
C GLU A 222 -2.21 32.03 -6.67
N PHE A 223 -2.87 32.40 -5.56
CA PHE A 223 -4.28 32.00 -5.36
C PHE A 223 -5.19 32.55 -6.47
N ARG A 224 -4.91 33.74 -7.01
CA ARG A 224 -5.60 34.24 -8.20
C ARG A 224 -5.35 33.38 -9.44
N ARG A 225 -4.16 32.80 -9.60
CA ARG A 225 -3.87 31.84 -10.69
C ARG A 225 -4.63 30.53 -10.49
N PHE A 226 -4.66 29.99 -9.28
CA PHE A 226 -5.43 28.79 -8.96
C PHE A 226 -6.92 28.98 -9.22
N SER A 227 -7.51 30.07 -8.72
CA SER A 227 -8.92 30.44 -8.99
C SER A 227 -9.24 30.43 -10.48
N LYS A 228 -8.43 31.12 -11.31
CA LYS A 228 -8.62 31.16 -12.77
C LYS A 228 -8.56 29.77 -13.41
N ARG A 229 -7.63 28.92 -12.98
CA ARG A 229 -7.48 27.56 -13.53
C ARG A 229 -8.69 26.69 -13.21
N PHE A 230 -9.17 26.70 -11.96
CA PHE A 230 -10.34 25.92 -11.55
C PHE A 230 -11.65 26.46 -12.15
N ALA A 231 -11.76 27.77 -12.36
CA ALA A 231 -12.88 28.37 -13.07
C ALA A 231 -12.96 27.91 -14.54
N ALA A 232 -11.81 27.69 -15.19
CA ALA A 232 -11.75 27.18 -16.57
C ALA A 232 -12.19 25.70 -16.67
N SER A 233 -11.93 24.89 -15.65
CA SER A 233 -12.31 23.46 -15.59
C SER A 233 -13.76 23.21 -15.11
N ALA A 234 -14.63 24.21 -15.19
CA ALA A 234 -16.04 24.15 -14.75
C ALA A 234 -16.28 23.87 -13.24
N GLN A 235 -15.25 23.98 -12.39
CA GLN A 235 -15.34 23.77 -10.94
C GLN A 235 -15.53 25.12 -10.21
N LYS A 236 -16.72 25.71 -10.33
CA LYS A 236 -17.03 27.06 -9.82
C LYS A 236 -16.93 27.20 -8.29
N GLU A 237 -17.35 26.17 -7.55
CA GLU A 237 -17.31 26.16 -6.08
C GLU A 237 -15.86 26.16 -5.57
N SER A 238 -14.97 25.42 -6.22
CA SER A 238 -13.56 25.35 -5.87
C SER A 238 -12.80 26.63 -6.22
N ALA A 239 -13.14 27.28 -7.33
CA ALA A 239 -12.56 28.59 -7.68
C ALA A 239 -12.89 29.66 -6.61
N ALA A 240 -14.11 29.65 -6.07
CA ALA A 240 -14.54 30.58 -5.04
C ALA A 240 -13.73 30.47 -3.72
N ILE A 241 -13.18 29.29 -3.42
CA ILE A 241 -12.31 29.09 -2.25
C ILE A 241 -11.00 29.87 -2.41
N PHE A 242 -10.37 29.78 -3.58
CA PHE A 242 -9.12 30.50 -3.83
C PHE A 242 -9.34 32.02 -3.93
N ASP A 243 -10.49 32.46 -4.43
CA ASP A 243 -10.88 33.88 -4.37
C ASP A 243 -11.02 34.36 -2.92
N LEU A 244 -11.61 33.55 -2.05
CA LEU A 244 -11.68 33.83 -0.62
C LEU A 244 -10.28 33.92 0.00
N TYR A 245 -9.36 33.01 -0.30
CA TYR A 245 -7.99 33.07 0.21
C TYR A 245 -7.25 34.33 -0.26
N SER A 246 -7.39 34.70 -1.53
CA SER A 246 -6.85 35.97 -2.05
C SER A 246 -7.46 37.19 -1.34
N HIS A 247 -8.75 37.15 -0.98
CA HIS A 247 -9.36 38.22 -0.19
C HIS A 247 -8.87 38.26 1.26
N LEU A 248 -8.73 37.11 1.92
CA LEU A 248 -8.21 37.02 3.29
C LEU A 248 -6.77 37.55 3.38
N LEU A 249 -5.90 37.21 2.43
CA LEU A 249 -4.54 37.78 2.35
C LEU A 249 -4.53 39.30 2.15
N ASN A 250 -5.58 39.87 1.58
CA ASN A 250 -5.74 41.30 1.38
C ASN A 250 -6.52 42.01 2.49
N ASP A 251 -6.99 41.27 3.50
CA ASP A 251 -7.72 41.83 4.62
C ASP A 251 -6.83 42.79 5.43
N ALA A 252 -7.35 43.99 5.67
CA ALA A 252 -6.61 45.05 6.35
C ALA A 252 -6.32 44.72 7.82
N ARG A 253 -7.18 43.94 8.48
CA ARG A 253 -6.97 43.50 9.87
C ARG A 253 -5.83 42.49 9.91
N LEU A 254 -5.84 41.47 9.06
CA LEU A 254 -4.76 40.47 9.01
C LEU A 254 -3.39 41.14 8.79
N LYS A 255 -3.28 41.99 7.77
CA LYS A 255 -2.03 42.73 7.47
C LYS A 255 -1.57 43.57 8.66
N ARG A 256 -2.49 44.27 9.32
CA ARG A 256 -2.17 45.12 10.47
C ARG A 256 -1.63 44.31 11.66
N GLU A 257 -2.24 43.17 12.00
CA GLU A 257 -1.76 42.32 13.09
C GLU A 257 -0.37 41.72 12.75
N LEU A 258 -0.15 41.28 11.50
CA LEU A 258 1.15 40.77 11.06
C LEU A 258 2.25 41.83 11.15
N PHE A 259 1.99 43.05 10.67
CA PHE A 259 2.97 44.13 10.74
C PHE A 259 3.20 44.61 12.17
N ALA A 260 2.17 44.61 13.03
CA ALA A 260 2.34 44.97 14.44
C ALA A 260 3.29 44.00 15.18
N GLU A 261 3.24 42.71 14.85
CA GLU A 261 4.15 41.71 15.43
C GLU A 261 5.59 41.90 14.94
N ILE A 262 5.80 42.26 13.66
CA ILE A 262 7.13 42.64 13.14
C ILE A 262 7.64 43.93 13.79
N ASP A 263 6.78 44.95 13.91
CA ASP A 263 7.11 46.22 14.55
C ASP A 263 7.49 46.04 16.04
N ALA A 264 7.00 44.97 16.69
CA ALA A 264 7.40 44.55 18.03
C ALA A 264 8.76 43.83 18.09
N GLY A 265 9.43 43.64 16.95
CA GLY A 265 10.79 43.06 16.83
C GLY A 265 10.83 41.58 16.45
N SER A 266 9.72 41.00 15.99
CA SER A 266 9.68 39.61 15.51
C SER A 266 10.13 39.48 14.05
N VAL A 267 10.75 38.35 13.69
CA VAL A 267 10.98 38.01 12.27
C VAL A 267 9.67 37.68 11.56
N ALA A 268 9.61 37.81 10.24
CA ALA A 268 8.41 37.64 9.44
C ALA A 268 7.77 36.25 9.61
N GLU A 269 8.58 35.18 9.65
CA GLU A 269 8.11 33.81 9.82
C GLU A 269 7.41 33.62 11.17
N TRP A 270 8.00 34.17 12.23
CA TRP A 270 7.40 34.11 13.58
C TRP A 270 6.12 34.93 13.66
N ALA A 271 6.09 36.10 13.03
CA ALA A 271 4.89 36.93 12.95
C ALA A 271 3.74 36.20 12.25
N VAL A 272 4.01 35.54 11.12
CA VAL A 272 3.04 34.68 10.43
C VAL A 272 2.54 33.57 11.34
N LYS A 273 3.44 32.81 12.01
CA LYS A 273 3.03 31.74 12.93
C LYS A 273 2.09 32.24 14.01
N GLN A 274 2.48 33.30 14.72
CA GLN A 274 1.71 33.81 15.86
C GLN A 274 0.33 34.29 15.45
N VAL A 275 0.26 35.13 14.41
CA VAL A 275 -1.02 35.72 13.98
C VAL A 275 -1.93 34.65 13.40
N ILE A 276 -1.42 33.74 12.55
CA ILE A 276 -2.24 32.69 11.95
C ILE A 276 -2.80 31.73 13.01
N GLU A 277 -2.00 31.29 13.99
CA GLU A 277 -2.50 30.42 15.07
C GLU A 277 -3.56 31.12 15.94
N VAL A 278 -3.41 32.42 16.22
CA VAL A 278 -4.43 33.19 16.95
C VAL A 278 -5.75 33.22 16.20
N PHE A 279 -5.72 33.50 14.90
CA PHE A 279 -6.93 33.52 14.08
C PHE A 279 -7.52 32.11 13.92
N ALA A 280 -6.69 31.10 13.64
CA ALA A 280 -7.14 29.71 13.53
C ALA A 280 -7.80 29.20 14.82
N ALA A 281 -7.24 29.53 15.99
CA ALA A 281 -7.82 29.19 17.29
C ALA A 281 -9.20 29.83 17.52
N GLN A 282 -9.39 31.10 17.11
CA GLN A 282 -10.69 31.78 17.19
C GLN A 282 -11.76 31.08 16.34
N PHE A 283 -11.41 30.63 15.13
CA PHE A 283 -12.32 29.88 14.27
C PHE A 283 -12.60 28.47 14.80
N ALA A 284 -11.59 27.78 15.33
CA ALA A 284 -11.72 26.44 15.88
C ALA A 284 -12.60 26.39 17.14
N ALA A 285 -12.68 27.49 17.90
CA ALA A 285 -13.53 27.61 19.09
C ALA A 285 -15.03 27.74 18.78
N LEU A 286 -15.41 27.97 17.52
CA LEU A 286 -16.81 28.01 17.08
C LEU A 286 -17.38 26.60 16.94
N GLN A 287 -18.63 26.37 17.35
CA GLN A 287 -19.24 25.03 17.35
C GLN A 287 -19.63 24.51 15.96
N ASP A 288 -19.70 25.38 14.95
CA ASP A 288 -20.08 25.02 13.59
C ASP A 288 -18.95 24.23 12.88
N THR A 289 -19.28 23.06 12.32
CA THR A 289 -18.36 22.23 11.53
C THR A 289 -17.76 23.01 10.36
N TYR A 290 -18.53 23.88 9.70
CA TYR A 290 -18.04 24.73 8.61
C TYR A 290 -16.97 25.72 9.09
N MET A 291 -17.09 26.25 10.30
CA MET A 291 -16.11 27.18 10.88
C MET A 291 -14.84 26.47 11.36
N ARG A 292 -14.95 25.20 11.78
CA ARG A 292 -13.78 24.37 12.10
C ARG A 292 -12.93 24.05 10.87
N GLU A 293 -13.57 23.77 9.71
CA GLU A 293 -12.83 23.60 8.45
C GLU A 293 -12.05 24.86 8.07
N ARG A 294 -12.62 26.05 8.28
CA ARG A 294 -11.92 27.34 8.05
C ARG A 294 -10.67 27.55 8.91
N ALA A 295 -10.58 26.92 10.08
CA ALA A 295 -9.38 27.00 10.90
C ALA A 295 -8.20 26.26 10.26
N SER A 296 -8.45 25.12 9.60
CA SER A 296 -7.42 24.39 8.85
C SER A 296 -6.98 25.18 7.61
N ASP A 297 -7.94 25.79 6.90
CA ASP A 297 -7.66 26.65 5.74
C ASP A 297 -6.74 27.83 6.08
N LEU A 298 -6.94 28.47 7.25
CA LEU A 298 -6.07 29.55 7.71
C LEU A 298 -4.64 29.06 7.98
N ARG A 299 -4.47 27.85 8.54
CA ARG A 299 -3.14 27.26 8.72
C ARG A 299 -2.47 26.95 7.39
N ALA A 300 -3.21 26.41 6.42
CA ALA A 300 -2.70 26.18 5.07
C ALA A 300 -2.24 27.48 4.38
N LEU A 301 -3.00 28.57 4.56
CA LEU A 301 -2.60 29.90 4.10
C LEU A 301 -1.34 30.41 4.82
N GLY A 302 -1.21 30.17 6.12
CA GLY A 302 0.01 30.48 6.88
C GLY A 302 1.24 29.71 6.39
N GLN A 303 1.11 28.40 6.15
CA GLN A 303 2.17 27.57 5.56
C GLN A 303 2.58 28.09 4.18
N ARG A 304 1.63 28.56 3.38
CA ARG A 304 1.92 29.14 2.06
C ARG A 304 2.68 30.46 2.17
N LEU A 305 2.34 31.31 3.14
CA LEU A 305 3.12 32.53 3.39
C LEU A 305 4.55 32.21 3.84
N LEU A 306 4.73 31.19 4.67
CA LEU A 306 6.06 30.72 5.06
C LEU A 306 6.86 30.22 3.86
N PHE A 307 6.24 29.52 2.91
CA PHE A 307 6.89 29.08 1.68
C PHE A 307 7.45 30.26 0.86
N HIS A 308 6.69 31.35 0.74
CA HIS A 308 7.15 32.57 0.05
C HIS A 308 8.12 33.42 0.85
N LEU A 309 8.23 33.22 2.17
CA LEU A 309 9.23 33.86 3.02
C LEU A 309 10.59 33.14 3.00
N ASP A 310 10.60 31.86 2.65
CA ASP A 310 11.82 31.06 2.59
C ASP A 310 12.55 31.29 1.26
N ASP A 311 13.55 32.17 1.32
CA ASP A 311 14.44 32.54 0.20
C ASP A 311 15.26 31.35 -0.35
N THR A 312 15.34 30.23 0.39
CA THR A 312 16.09 29.03 -0.03
C THR A 312 15.27 28.09 -0.91
N THR A 313 13.93 28.21 -0.89
CA THR A 313 12.98 27.39 -1.66
C THR A 313 12.82 27.83 -3.12
N GLN A 314 13.90 28.28 -3.75
CA GLN A 314 13.93 28.57 -5.18
C GLN A 314 14.03 27.27 -5.99
N GLY A 315 12.93 26.53 -6.07
CA GLY A 315 12.82 25.37 -6.94
C GLY A 315 11.38 24.88 -7.00
N ALA A 316 10.80 24.87 -8.20
CA ALA A 316 9.51 24.23 -8.42
C ALA A 316 9.58 22.79 -7.90
N THR A 317 8.64 22.41 -7.02
CA THR A 317 8.49 21.04 -6.52
C THR A 317 8.56 20.08 -7.70
N GLN A 318 9.63 19.28 -7.78
CA GLN A 318 9.79 18.32 -8.87
C GLN A 318 8.88 17.14 -8.62
N TRP A 319 7.63 17.28 -9.05
CA TRP A 319 6.66 16.20 -9.04
C TRP A 319 7.12 15.07 -9.96
N PRO A 320 7.11 13.80 -9.50
CA PRO A 320 7.39 12.65 -10.36
C PRO A 320 6.46 12.62 -11.57
N GLN A 321 6.85 11.92 -12.64
CA GLN A 321 6.05 11.84 -13.87
C GLN A 321 4.67 11.21 -13.64
N ARG A 322 4.58 10.24 -12.73
CA ARG A 322 3.34 9.57 -12.33
C ARG A 322 3.48 9.10 -10.89
N PHE A 323 2.58 9.50 -10.00
CA PHE A 323 2.70 9.19 -8.57
C PHE A 323 1.34 9.06 -7.86
N VAL A 324 1.34 8.37 -6.73
CA VAL A 324 0.25 8.40 -5.74
C VAL A 324 0.60 9.44 -4.69
N LEU A 325 -0.22 10.47 -4.52
CA LEU A 325 -0.04 11.45 -3.45
C LEU A 325 -0.35 10.80 -2.11
N VAL A 326 0.58 10.89 -1.16
CA VAL A 326 0.39 10.40 0.21
C VAL A 326 0.53 11.57 1.18
N ALA A 327 -0.51 11.87 1.94
CA ALA A 327 -0.55 13.01 2.83
C ALA A 327 -1.24 12.69 4.18
N ASP A 328 -0.93 13.47 5.20
CA ASP A 328 -1.64 13.43 6.48
C ASP A 328 -3.07 13.94 6.28
N GLU A 329 -3.22 15.14 5.71
CA GLU A 329 -4.49 15.74 5.33
C GLU A 329 -4.43 16.20 3.88
N LEU A 330 -5.59 16.20 3.22
CA LEU A 330 -5.71 16.69 1.85
C LEU A 330 -6.34 18.08 1.85
N THR A 331 -5.55 19.09 1.50
CA THR A 331 -6.00 20.48 1.39
C THR A 331 -6.25 20.89 -0.05
N ALA A 332 -7.11 21.88 -0.25
CA ALA A 332 -7.38 22.43 -1.59
C ALA A 332 -6.12 23.06 -2.21
N THR A 333 -5.25 23.67 -1.40
CA THR A 333 -3.98 24.27 -1.82
C THR A 333 -3.01 23.21 -2.34
N LEU A 334 -2.85 22.10 -1.63
CA LEU A 334 -2.00 20.98 -2.07
C LEU A 334 -2.47 20.43 -3.43
N LEU A 335 -3.77 20.17 -3.58
CA LEU A 335 -4.35 19.72 -4.85
C LEU A 335 -4.17 20.72 -5.99
N ALA A 336 -4.13 22.01 -5.68
CA ALA A 336 -3.89 23.03 -6.69
C ALA A 336 -2.43 23.05 -7.20
N GLU A 337 -1.47 22.63 -6.39
CA GLU A 337 -0.06 22.57 -6.82
C GLU A 337 0.22 21.31 -7.63
N VAL A 338 -0.54 20.25 -7.39
CA VAL A 338 -0.36 18.96 -8.05
C VAL A 338 -0.70 19.04 -9.55
N PRO A 339 0.21 18.60 -10.45
CA PRO A 339 -0.09 18.49 -11.87
C PRO A 339 -1.13 17.38 -12.10
N PRO A 340 -2.32 17.69 -12.65
CA PRO A 340 -3.39 16.71 -12.81
C PRO A 340 -2.96 15.52 -13.69
N ASP A 341 -2.18 15.77 -14.74
CA ASP A 341 -1.72 14.72 -15.67
C ASP A 341 -0.71 13.74 -15.06
N ARG A 342 -0.13 14.08 -13.89
CA ARG A 342 0.87 13.25 -13.19
C ARG A 342 0.30 12.53 -11.97
N LEU A 343 -0.86 12.98 -11.48
CA LEU A 343 -1.49 12.41 -10.29
C LEU A 343 -2.22 11.13 -10.67
N ALA A 344 -1.67 9.99 -10.25
CA ALA A 344 -2.27 8.68 -10.51
C ALA A 344 -3.34 8.32 -9.48
N GLY A 345 -3.15 8.69 -8.21
CA GLY A 345 -4.04 8.35 -7.10
C GLY A 345 -3.74 9.16 -5.85
N VAL A 346 -4.62 9.12 -4.86
CA VAL A 346 -4.47 9.85 -3.59
C VAL A 346 -4.76 8.94 -2.40
N VAL A 347 -3.90 9.02 -1.38
CA VAL A 347 -4.07 8.35 -0.09
C VAL A 347 -3.88 9.35 1.03
N VAL A 348 -4.85 9.42 1.94
CA VAL A 348 -4.87 10.40 3.04
C VAL A 348 -5.08 9.70 4.37
N ARG A 349 -4.31 10.09 5.40
CA ARG A 349 -4.50 9.57 6.76
C ARG A 349 -5.79 10.09 7.38
N ASP A 350 -5.94 11.41 7.40
CA ASP A 350 -7.02 12.13 8.04
C ASP A 350 -7.88 12.81 6.97
N GLY A 351 -9.16 12.46 6.89
CA GLY A 351 -10.05 13.06 5.91
C GLY A 351 -11.42 12.39 5.84
N ALA A 352 -12.45 13.22 5.65
CA ALA A 352 -13.80 12.75 5.37
C ALA A 352 -14.03 12.66 3.85
N ALA A 353 -14.74 11.62 3.41
CA ALA A 353 -15.11 11.41 1.99
C ALA A 353 -15.95 12.56 1.39
N ASN A 354 -16.54 13.42 2.23
CA ASN A 354 -17.34 14.58 1.83
C ASN A 354 -16.60 15.92 1.98
N SER A 355 -15.30 15.91 2.29
CA SER A 355 -14.51 17.14 2.40
C SER A 355 -14.38 17.84 1.04
N HIS A 356 -14.19 19.16 1.04
CA HIS A 356 -13.99 19.95 -0.18
C HIS A 356 -12.85 19.40 -1.06
N ALA A 357 -11.78 18.91 -0.45
CA ALA A 357 -10.68 18.27 -1.15
C ALA A 357 -11.08 16.89 -1.74
N ALA A 358 -11.91 16.11 -1.05
CA ALA A 358 -12.44 14.85 -1.59
C ALA A 358 -13.30 15.08 -2.84
N ILE A 359 -14.15 16.12 -2.82
CA ILE A 359 -14.99 16.50 -3.96
C ILE A 359 -14.13 16.87 -5.17
N LEU A 360 -13.05 17.63 -4.95
CA LEU A 360 -12.09 18.02 -5.98
C LEU A 360 -11.43 16.82 -6.65
N VAL A 361 -10.86 15.89 -5.86
CA VAL A 361 -10.18 14.72 -6.43
C VAL A 361 -11.16 13.79 -7.15
N ARG A 362 -12.39 13.68 -6.64
CA ARG A 362 -13.47 12.95 -7.33
C ARG A 362 -13.80 13.58 -8.69
N ALA A 363 -13.92 14.90 -8.75
CA ALA A 363 -14.17 15.62 -10.00
C ALA A 363 -12.99 15.50 -11.00
N MET A 364 -11.78 15.24 -10.52
CA MET A 364 -10.61 14.92 -11.35
C MET A 364 -10.58 13.47 -11.84
N GLY A 365 -11.50 12.62 -11.38
CA GLY A 365 -11.52 11.19 -11.74
C GLY A 365 -10.33 10.40 -11.19
N VAL A 366 -9.69 10.90 -10.13
CA VAL A 366 -8.48 10.28 -9.56
C VAL A 366 -8.88 9.31 -8.44
N PRO A 367 -8.41 8.05 -8.47
CA PRO A 367 -8.65 7.06 -7.41
C PRO A 367 -8.20 7.58 -6.04
N THR A 368 -9.09 7.54 -5.04
CA THR A 368 -8.80 8.12 -3.73
C THR A 368 -9.28 7.26 -2.57
N VAL A 369 -8.37 7.08 -1.61
CA VAL A 369 -8.61 6.41 -0.34
C VAL A 369 -8.31 7.39 0.81
N MET A 370 -9.24 7.52 1.76
CA MET A 370 -9.15 8.45 2.91
C MET A 370 -9.33 7.71 4.23
N GLY A 371 -8.85 8.28 5.33
CA GLY A 371 -8.97 7.63 6.64
C GLY A 371 -8.08 6.40 6.77
N ALA A 372 -6.97 6.34 6.02
CA ALA A 372 -6.06 5.21 6.05
C ALA A 372 -5.13 5.32 7.25
N ASP A 373 -4.98 4.24 8.04
CA ASP A 373 -4.00 4.21 9.13
C ASP A 373 -2.58 4.08 8.57
N ILE A 374 -2.04 5.21 8.12
CA ILE A 374 -0.76 5.31 7.41
C ILE A 374 0.16 6.35 8.06
N GLN A 375 1.45 6.18 7.83
CA GLN A 375 2.46 7.22 8.03
C GLN A 375 2.99 7.62 6.65
N PRO A 376 2.66 8.82 6.13
CA PRO A 376 3.05 9.22 4.77
C PRO A 376 4.55 9.08 4.48
N SER A 377 5.39 9.36 5.46
CA SER A 377 6.85 9.24 5.37
C SER A 377 7.35 7.82 5.11
N LEU A 378 6.62 6.80 5.59
CA LEU A 378 6.96 5.40 5.36
C LEU A 378 6.49 4.89 4.00
N LEU A 379 5.57 5.59 3.34
CA LEU A 379 5.02 5.23 2.03
C LEU A 379 5.67 5.99 0.88
N ASN A 380 6.44 7.04 1.17
CA ASN A 380 7.17 7.80 0.18
C ASN A 380 8.16 6.89 -0.58
N ARG A 381 8.14 6.96 -1.91
CA ARG A 381 8.92 6.15 -2.87
C ARG A 381 8.70 4.63 -2.78
N ARG A 382 7.58 4.18 -2.23
CA ARG A 382 7.17 2.77 -2.25
C ARG A 382 6.12 2.53 -3.32
N MET A 383 6.05 1.32 -3.86
CA MET A 383 5.04 0.99 -4.86
C MET A 383 3.68 0.82 -4.19
N LEU A 384 2.68 1.57 -4.64
CA LEU A 384 1.34 1.55 -4.06
C LEU A 384 0.32 1.12 -5.11
N ILE A 385 -0.68 0.35 -4.66
CA ILE A 385 -1.95 0.18 -5.38
C ILE A 385 -3.03 0.85 -4.55
N VAL A 386 -3.66 1.88 -5.12
CA VAL A 386 -4.82 2.54 -4.53
C VAL A 386 -6.06 1.96 -5.18
N ASP A 387 -6.82 1.19 -4.42
CA ASP A 387 -8.10 0.64 -4.83
C ASP A 387 -9.21 1.54 -4.26
N GLY A 388 -9.54 2.59 -5.02
CA GLY A 388 -10.58 3.56 -4.69
C GLY A 388 -12.00 2.96 -4.73
N TYR A 389 -12.15 1.73 -5.21
CA TYR A 389 -13.42 1.00 -5.19
C TYR A 389 -13.66 0.27 -3.88
N ARG A 390 -12.63 -0.41 -3.37
CA ARG A 390 -12.70 -1.21 -2.15
C ARG A 390 -12.32 -0.42 -0.89
N GLY A 391 -11.79 0.79 -1.08
CA GLY A 391 -11.22 1.56 0.02
C GLY A 391 -9.97 0.87 0.57
N GLU A 392 -9.14 0.31 -0.30
CA GLU A 392 -7.95 -0.43 0.11
C GLU A 392 -6.68 0.18 -0.48
N LEU A 393 -5.64 0.23 0.35
CA LEU A 393 -4.29 0.57 -0.07
C LEU A 393 -3.41 -0.68 0.07
N LEU A 394 -2.72 -1.05 -1.00
CA LEU A 394 -1.71 -2.10 -0.97
C LEU A 394 -0.32 -1.46 -1.06
N VAL A 395 0.59 -1.86 -0.18
CA VAL A 395 1.95 -1.33 -0.08
C VAL A 395 2.95 -2.40 -0.49
N ASP A 396 3.81 -2.07 -1.45
CA ASP A 396 4.76 -2.98 -2.11
C ASP A 396 4.13 -4.35 -2.47
N PRO A 397 3.06 -4.35 -3.28
CA PRO A 397 2.37 -5.57 -3.65
C PRO A 397 3.27 -6.50 -4.46
N GLU A 398 2.95 -7.80 -4.43
CA GLU A 398 3.68 -8.78 -5.21
C GLU A 398 3.56 -8.53 -6.73
N PRO A 399 4.60 -8.87 -7.53
CA PRO A 399 4.61 -8.60 -8.97
C PRO A 399 3.41 -9.18 -9.73
N VAL A 400 2.93 -10.37 -9.33
CA VAL A 400 1.77 -11.03 -9.94
C VAL A 400 0.49 -10.21 -9.72
N LEU A 401 0.30 -9.72 -8.49
CA LEU A 401 -0.83 -8.89 -8.13
C LEU A 401 -0.79 -7.54 -8.87
N LEU A 402 0.41 -6.95 -8.98
CA LEU A 402 0.63 -5.70 -9.72
C LEU A 402 0.28 -5.85 -11.20
N GLN A 403 0.68 -6.95 -11.84
CA GLN A 403 0.32 -7.24 -13.24
C GLN A 403 -1.19 -7.40 -13.42
N GLU A 404 -1.87 -8.08 -12.50
CA GLU A 404 -3.31 -8.27 -12.61
C GLU A 404 -4.07 -6.95 -12.44
N TYR A 405 -3.69 -6.10 -11.49
CA TYR A 405 -4.28 -4.76 -11.35
C TYR A 405 -3.98 -3.85 -12.56
N GLN A 406 -2.76 -3.90 -13.12
CA GLN A 406 -2.44 -3.14 -14.34
C GLN A 406 -3.31 -3.58 -15.52
N ARG A 407 -3.50 -4.89 -15.70
CA ARG A 407 -4.36 -5.45 -16.75
C ARG A 407 -5.80 -4.96 -16.62
N LEU A 408 -6.32 -4.85 -15.40
CA LEU A 408 -7.66 -4.32 -15.16
C LEU A 408 -7.78 -2.84 -15.52
N ILE A 409 -6.80 -2.03 -15.14
CA ILE A 409 -6.74 -0.60 -15.50
C ILE A 409 -6.74 -0.44 -17.02
N ASP A 410 -5.95 -1.24 -17.74
CA ASP A 410 -5.87 -1.19 -19.19
C ASP A 410 -7.19 -1.62 -19.87
N GLU A 411 -7.86 -2.65 -19.33
CA GLU A 411 -9.20 -3.09 -19.78
C GLU A 411 -10.25 -1.99 -19.58
N GLU A 412 -10.24 -1.33 -18.41
CA GLU A 412 -11.17 -0.25 -18.09
C GLU A 412 -10.95 0.99 -18.98
N LEU A 413 -9.70 1.41 -19.17
CA LEU A 413 -9.36 2.52 -20.06
C LEU A 413 -9.76 2.24 -21.52
N ALA A 414 -9.59 1.00 -21.99
CA ALA A 414 -10.01 0.61 -23.33
C ALA A 414 -11.54 0.65 -23.49
N LEU A 415 -12.28 0.21 -22.47
CA LEU A 415 -13.75 0.27 -22.44
C LEU A 415 -14.26 1.71 -22.40
N SER A 416 -13.69 2.57 -21.55
CA SER A 416 -14.08 3.99 -21.45
C SER A 416 -13.92 4.70 -22.80
N LYS A 417 -12.78 4.51 -23.48
CA LYS A 417 -12.52 5.12 -24.80
C LYS A 417 -13.46 4.66 -25.91
N LEU A 418 -13.96 3.42 -25.84
CA LEU A 418 -14.91 2.89 -26.81
C LEU A 418 -16.35 3.38 -26.54
N ALA A 419 -16.64 3.84 -25.33
CA ALA A 419 -17.97 4.18 -24.87
C ALA A 419 -18.30 5.68 -24.90
N GLU A 420 -17.32 6.57 -25.11
CA GLU A 420 -17.47 8.04 -24.97
C GLU A 420 -18.60 8.68 -25.82
N ASP A 421 -19.07 8.03 -26.89
CA ASP A 421 -20.08 8.60 -27.80
C ASP A 421 -21.46 7.88 -27.84
N ASP A 422 -21.63 6.70 -27.24
CA ASP A 422 -22.81 5.82 -27.50
C ASP A 422 -23.48 5.21 -26.25
N VAL A 423 -23.17 5.69 -25.04
CA VAL A 423 -23.57 5.06 -23.75
C VAL A 423 -25.08 4.85 -23.58
N GLU A 424 -25.92 5.68 -24.19
CA GLU A 424 -27.39 5.66 -24.00
C GLU A 424 -28.15 4.94 -25.13
N GLN A 425 -27.45 4.32 -26.09
CA GLN A 425 -28.11 3.58 -27.16
C GLN A 425 -28.54 2.17 -26.71
N PRO A 426 -29.70 1.69 -27.18
CA PRO A 426 -30.09 0.30 -26.93
C PRO A 426 -29.11 -0.64 -27.62
N ALA A 427 -28.69 -1.69 -26.91
CA ALA A 427 -27.78 -2.71 -27.42
C ALA A 427 -28.40 -3.52 -28.57
N GLN A 428 -28.26 -3.03 -29.80
CA GLN A 428 -28.86 -3.62 -31.00
C GLN A 428 -27.89 -3.61 -32.18
N LEU A 429 -27.95 -4.63 -33.02
CA LEU A 429 -27.27 -4.65 -34.31
C LEU A 429 -27.94 -3.65 -35.27
N LYS A 430 -27.26 -3.29 -36.36
CA LYS A 430 -27.86 -2.49 -37.46
C LYS A 430 -29.11 -3.14 -38.07
N SER A 431 -29.28 -4.45 -37.89
CA SER A 431 -30.47 -5.21 -38.28
C SER A 431 -31.66 -5.07 -37.32
N GLY A 432 -31.49 -4.44 -36.15
CA GLY A 432 -32.51 -4.31 -35.09
C GLY A 432 -32.57 -5.49 -34.11
N GLU A 433 -31.72 -6.51 -34.27
CA GLU A 433 -31.62 -7.61 -33.32
C GLU A 433 -30.95 -7.15 -32.02
N ARG A 434 -31.59 -7.39 -30.87
CA ARG A 434 -31.04 -7.04 -29.55
C ARG A 434 -29.91 -8.01 -29.17
N ILE A 435 -28.80 -7.44 -28.71
CA ILE A 435 -27.70 -8.18 -28.10
C ILE A 435 -27.67 -7.90 -26.59
N GLN A 436 -27.15 -8.85 -25.81
CA GLN A 436 -26.98 -8.65 -24.38
C GLN A 436 -25.63 -8.00 -24.10
N VAL A 437 -25.64 -6.90 -23.33
CA VAL A 437 -24.42 -6.26 -22.81
C VAL A 437 -24.31 -6.61 -21.34
N LEU A 438 -23.37 -7.49 -21.03
CA LEU A 438 -23.14 -8.00 -19.69
C LEU A 438 -21.83 -7.46 -19.12
N LEU A 439 -21.81 -7.17 -17.83
CA LEU A 439 -20.66 -6.60 -17.14
C LEU A 439 -19.65 -7.68 -16.74
N ASN A 440 -18.35 -7.38 -16.90
CA ASN A 440 -17.30 -8.12 -16.22
C ASN A 440 -17.10 -7.49 -14.84
N ALA A 441 -17.61 -8.15 -13.80
CA ALA A 441 -17.62 -7.67 -12.42
C ALA A 441 -16.45 -8.24 -11.60
N GLY A 442 -16.13 -7.60 -10.47
CA GLY A 442 -15.09 -8.10 -9.55
C GLY A 442 -14.25 -7.05 -8.84
N LEU A 443 -14.53 -5.76 -9.05
CA LEU A 443 -13.77 -4.66 -8.46
C LEU A 443 -14.60 -3.80 -7.51
N SER A 444 -15.85 -3.47 -7.84
CA SER A 444 -16.61 -2.48 -7.06
C SER A 444 -18.12 -2.73 -7.03
N PRO A 445 -18.69 -3.12 -5.88
CA PRO A 445 -20.13 -3.23 -5.75
C PRO A 445 -20.90 -1.93 -6.06
N GLU A 446 -20.40 -0.79 -5.60
CA GLU A 446 -21.12 0.49 -5.70
C GLU A 446 -21.10 1.10 -7.11
N HIS A 447 -19.99 0.97 -7.86
CA HIS A 447 -19.93 1.43 -9.26
C HIS A 447 -20.68 0.50 -10.19
N GLU A 448 -20.61 -0.80 -9.92
CA GLU A 448 -21.43 -1.79 -10.58
C GLU A 448 -22.93 -1.48 -10.35
N GLN A 449 -23.32 -1.01 -9.16
CA GLN A 449 -24.69 -0.57 -8.89
C GLN A 449 -25.14 0.64 -9.73
N LEU A 450 -24.26 1.63 -9.95
CA LEU A 450 -24.53 2.79 -10.82
C LEU A 450 -24.75 2.38 -12.29
N LEU A 451 -24.01 1.37 -12.75
CA LEU A 451 -24.20 0.73 -14.05
C LEU A 451 -25.39 -0.23 -14.08
N GLY A 452 -25.96 -0.55 -12.91
CA GLY A 452 -27.05 -1.49 -12.69
C GLY A 452 -28.29 -1.21 -13.52
N GLY A 453 -28.55 0.04 -13.91
CA GLY A 453 -29.65 0.38 -14.85
C GLY A 453 -29.34 0.11 -16.33
N ARG A 454 -28.06 0.06 -16.71
CA ARG A 454 -27.57 0.16 -18.09
C ARG A 454 -27.07 -1.15 -18.68
N VAL A 455 -26.77 -2.14 -17.85
CA VAL A 455 -26.30 -3.47 -18.28
C VAL A 455 -27.40 -4.52 -18.17
N ASP A 456 -27.37 -5.56 -19.01
CA ASP A 456 -28.34 -6.65 -18.95
C ASP A 456 -28.06 -7.66 -17.82
N GLY A 457 -26.92 -7.55 -17.14
CA GLY A 457 -26.50 -8.41 -16.02
C GLY A 457 -24.98 -8.50 -15.89
N VAL A 458 -24.50 -9.47 -15.12
CA VAL A 458 -23.07 -9.78 -14.94
C VAL A 458 -22.70 -10.99 -15.80
N GLY A 459 -21.82 -10.78 -16.76
CA GLY A 459 -21.38 -11.78 -17.74
C GLY A 459 -20.16 -12.57 -17.28
N LEU A 460 -19.37 -12.00 -16.36
CA LEU A 460 -18.23 -12.66 -15.74
C LEU A 460 -17.90 -12.00 -14.42
N TYR A 461 -18.02 -12.73 -13.31
CA TYR A 461 -17.44 -12.35 -12.03
C TYR A 461 -16.14 -13.14 -11.82
N ARG A 462 -15.02 -12.40 -11.75
CA ARG A 462 -13.67 -12.94 -11.55
C ARG A 462 -13.41 -13.16 -10.06
N THR A 463 -13.17 -14.41 -9.66
CA THR A 463 -12.98 -14.77 -8.24
C THR A 463 -11.52 -14.71 -7.79
N GLU A 464 -10.58 -14.43 -8.68
CA GLU A 464 -9.15 -14.62 -8.42
C GLU A 464 -8.57 -13.53 -7.51
N ILE A 465 -8.96 -12.26 -7.66
CA ILE A 465 -8.41 -11.15 -6.88
C ILE A 465 -8.67 -11.30 -5.38
N PRO A 466 -9.90 -11.62 -4.93
CA PRO A 466 -10.13 -11.91 -3.52
C PRO A 466 -9.27 -13.07 -2.98
N PHE A 467 -8.93 -14.05 -3.80
CA PHE A 467 -8.02 -15.12 -3.41
C PHE A 467 -6.56 -14.64 -3.35
N MET A 468 -6.10 -13.82 -4.30
CA MET A 468 -4.74 -13.25 -4.30
C MET A 468 -4.49 -12.29 -3.13
N LEU A 469 -5.53 -11.62 -2.62
CA LEU A 469 -5.43 -10.66 -1.51
C LEU A 469 -5.39 -11.31 -0.12
N GLN A 470 -5.56 -12.63 -0.04
CA GLN A 470 -5.53 -13.39 1.20
C GLN A 470 -4.18 -14.08 1.39
N SER A 471 -3.86 -14.45 2.64
CA SER A 471 -2.65 -15.22 2.96
C SER A 471 -2.85 -16.74 2.88
N GLY A 472 -4.07 -17.17 2.54
CA GLY A 472 -4.47 -18.56 2.35
C GLY A 472 -5.81 -18.62 1.63
N PHE A 473 -6.32 -19.83 1.39
CA PHE A 473 -7.63 -19.98 0.77
C PHE A 473 -8.72 -19.37 1.66
N PRO A 474 -9.56 -18.47 1.12
CA PRO A 474 -10.65 -17.86 1.89
C PRO A 474 -11.63 -18.94 2.36
N SER A 475 -12.07 -18.81 3.59
CA SER A 475 -13.05 -19.70 4.19
C SER A 475 -14.40 -19.63 3.47
N GLU A 476 -15.27 -20.61 3.74
CA GLU A 476 -16.62 -20.63 3.18
C GLU A 476 -17.37 -19.33 3.52
N GLU A 477 -17.34 -18.87 4.78
CA GLU A 477 -18.01 -17.65 5.26
C GLU A 477 -17.49 -16.38 4.60
N GLU A 478 -16.19 -16.31 4.29
CA GLU A 478 -15.61 -15.16 3.59
C GLU A 478 -16.05 -15.10 2.13
N GLN A 479 -16.08 -16.24 1.45
CA GLN A 479 -16.57 -16.35 0.07
C GLN A 479 -18.08 -16.08 -0.01
N VAL A 480 -18.85 -16.55 0.98
CA VAL A 480 -20.28 -16.27 1.17
C VAL A 480 -20.53 -14.77 1.14
N ALA A 481 -19.83 -14.03 1.98
CA ALA A 481 -20.03 -12.60 2.15
C ALA A 481 -19.68 -11.83 0.86
N GLN A 482 -18.60 -12.23 0.19
CA GLN A 482 -18.17 -11.62 -1.07
C GLN A 482 -19.18 -11.83 -2.20
N TYR A 483 -19.64 -13.07 -2.41
CA TYR A 483 -20.60 -13.36 -3.49
C TYR A 483 -21.97 -12.74 -3.21
N GLN A 484 -22.41 -12.71 -1.94
CA GLN A 484 -23.65 -12.02 -1.55
C GLN A 484 -23.60 -10.53 -1.86
N GLY A 485 -22.50 -9.86 -1.50
CA GLY A 485 -22.33 -8.44 -1.77
C GLY A 485 -22.51 -8.12 -3.25
N MET A 486 -21.96 -8.94 -4.15
CA MET A 486 -22.10 -8.74 -5.60
C MET A 486 -23.51 -9.07 -6.12
N LEU A 487 -24.09 -10.20 -5.72
CA LEU A 487 -25.40 -10.64 -6.21
C LEU A 487 -26.54 -9.71 -5.77
N GLN A 488 -26.42 -9.07 -4.61
CA GLN A 488 -27.41 -8.11 -4.11
C GLN A 488 -27.51 -6.84 -4.97
N LEU A 489 -26.47 -6.50 -5.73
CA LEU A 489 -26.44 -5.31 -6.61
C LEU A 489 -27.31 -5.49 -7.85
N TYR A 490 -27.50 -6.73 -8.29
CA TYR A 490 -28.16 -7.08 -9.54
C TYR A 490 -29.39 -7.95 -9.33
N PRO A 491 -30.38 -7.47 -8.57
CA PRO A 491 -31.31 -8.39 -7.98
C PRO A 491 -32.34 -9.03 -8.93
N THR A 492 -32.38 -8.58 -10.18
CA THR A 492 -33.30 -9.11 -11.18
C THR A 492 -32.57 -9.55 -12.45
N LYS A 493 -31.23 -9.51 -12.42
CA LYS A 493 -30.39 -9.70 -13.61
C LYS A 493 -29.54 -10.96 -13.47
N PRO A 494 -29.23 -11.65 -14.59
CA PRO A 494 -28.37 -12.82 -14.56
C PRO A 494 -26.96 -12.46 -14.11
N ALA A 495 -26.32 -13.38 -13.37
CA ALA A 495 -24.93 -13.27 -12.98
C ALA A 495 -24.18 -14.56 -13.30
N THR A 496 -23.00 -14.43 -13.93
CA THR A 496 -22.12 -15.55 -14.25
C THR A 496 -20.89 -15.50 -13.37
N LEU A 497 -20.84 -16.37 -12.36
CA LEU A 497 -19.66 -16.52 -11.50
C LEU A 497 -18.69 -17.51 -12.14
N ARG A 498 -17.42 -17.10 -12.28
CA ARG A 498 -16.35 -18.00 -12.70
C ARG A 498 -15.67 -18.58 -11.46
N THR A 499 -15.62 -19.91 -11.38
CA THR A 499 -14.83 -20.62 -10.37
C THR A 499 -13.36 -20.22 -10.49
N LEU A 500 -12.57 -20.48 -9.45
CA LEU A 500 -11.18 -20.07 -9.36
C LEU A 500 -10.38 -20.44 -10.63
N ASP A 501 -9.92 -19.44 -11.39
CA ASP A 501 -9.07 -19.62 -12.56
C ASP A 501 -7.64 -19.16 -12.24
N ILE A 502 -6.93 -19.99 -11.47
CA ILE A 502 -5.53 -19.79 -11.08
C ILE A 502 -4.59 -20.71 -11.87
N GLY A 503 -3.30 -20.39 -11.85
CA GLY A 503 -2.31 -21.04 -12.72
C GLY A 503 -2.03 -20.18 -13.95
N ALA A 504 -1.09 -20.63 -14.77
CA ALA A 504 -0.41 -19.78 -15.74
C ALA A 504 0.42 -18.66 -15.07
N ASP A 505 0.14 -17.42 -15.45
CA ASP A 505 0.67 -16.16 -14.95
C ASP A 505 0.07 -15.73 -13.60
N LYS A 506 -1.05 -16.34 -13.19
CA LYS A 506 -1.84 -15.97 -12.00
C LYS A 506 -1.63 -16.96 -10.86
N GLN A 507 -0.45 -16.88 -10.25
CA GLN A 507 -0.10 -17.73 -9.11
C GLN A 507 -0.55 -17.10 -7.80
N LEU A 508 -1.10 -17.93 -6.90
CA LEU A 508 -1.41 -17.49 -5.55
C LEU A 508 -0.11 -17.54 -4.72
N PRO A 509 0.17 -16.54 -3.86
CA PRO A 509 1.39 -16.52 -3.05
C PRO A 509 1.54 -17.78 -2.19
N TYR A 510 0.41 -18.32 -1.72
CA TYR A 510 0.29 -19.52 -0.87
C TYR A 510 0.05 -20.82 -1.67
N MET A 511 0.02 -20.77 -3.00
CA MET A 511 -0.07 -21.96 -3.87
C MET A 511 0.74 -21.75 -5.16
N PRO A 512 2.08 -21.74 -5.08
CA PRO A 512 2.93 -21.57 -6.25
C PRO A 512 2.88 -22.82 -7.15
N ILE A 513 2.76 -22.60 -8.46
CA ILE A 513 2.70 -23.66 -9.47
C ILE A 513 3.92 -23.50 -10.38
N SER A 514 4.81 -24.50 -10.45
CA SER A 514 6.00 -24.44 -11.30
C SER A 514 5.89 -25.45 -12.45
N GLU A 515 5.81 -24.93 -13.68
CA GLU A 515 5.70 -25.72 -14.90
C GLU A 515 6.43 -25.03 -16.06
N GLU A 516 6.88 -25.79 -17.06
CA GLU A 516 7.54 -25.25 -18.26
C GLU A 516 6.60 -24.36 -19.09
N ASN A 517 5.33 -24.76 -19.21
CA ASN A 517 4.31 -23.95 -19.88
C ASN A 517 3.05 -23.84 -19.01
N PRO A 518 3.03 -22.86 -18.10
CA PRO A 518 1.90 -22.65 -17.20
C PRO A 518 0.57 -22.37 -17.92
N CYS A 519 0.59 -21.81 -19.14
CA CYS A 519 -0.61 -21.58 -19.94
C CYS A 519 -1.26 -22.88 -20.44
N LEU A 520 -0.47 -23.92 -20.68
CA LEU A 520 -0.94 -25.23 -21.16
C LEU A 520 -1.02 -26.30 -20.05
N GLY A 521 -0.52 -26.00 -18.86
CA GLY A 521 -0.40 -26.96 -17.76
C GLY A 521 -1.53 -26.90 -16.72
N TRP A 522 -1.17 -27.01 -15.45
CA TRP A 522 -2.06 -27.13 -14.30
C TRP A 522 -2.69 -25.79 -13.92
N ARG A 523 -3.79 -25.45 -14.61
CA ARG A 523 -4.53 -24.20 -14.42
C ARG A 523 -6.05 -24.36 -14.41
N GLY A 524 -6.72 -23.37 -13.83
CA GLY A 524 -8.17 -23.24 -13.76
C GLY A 524 -8.86 -24.49 -13.25
N ILE A 525 -9.81 -25.01 -14.03
CA ILE A 525 -10.60 -26.17 -13.62
C ILE A 525 -9.74 -27.40 -13.30
N ARG A 526 -8.57 -27.55 -13.93
CA ARG A 526 -7.66 -28.69 -13.69
C ARG A 526 -7.14 -28.69 -12.25
N VAL A 527 -6.80 -27.50 -11.73
CA VAL A 527 -6.37 -27.33 -10.33
C VAL A 527 -7.51 -27.71 -9.39
N THR A 528 -8.72 -27.22 -9.65
CA THR A 528 -9.88 -27.49 -8.79
C THR A 528 -10.41 -28.93 -8.90
N LEU A 529 -10.13 -29.64 -10.00
CA LEU A 529 -10.48 -31.06 -10.15
C LEU A 529 -9.49 -31.96 -9.41
N ASP A 530 -8.21 -31.59 -9.37
CA ASP A 530 -7.19 -32.31 -8.60
C ASP A 530 -7.26 -31.97 -7.10
N GLN A 531 -7.78 -30.79 -6.74
CA GLN A 531 -8.06 -30.35 -5.36
C GLN A 531 -9.55 -30.08 -5.15
N PRO A 532 -10.38 -31.13 -5.02
CA PRO A 532 -11.83 -31.02 -4.98
C PRO A 532 -12.35 -30.24 -3.77
N GLU A 533 -11.61 -30.16 -2.67
CA GLU A 533 -11.95 -29.35 -1.50
C GLU A 533 -12.13 -27.86 -1.85
N ILE A 534 -11.23 -27.28 -2.67
CA ILE A 534 -11.31 -25.89 -3.13
C ILE A 534 -12.56 -25.70 -4.00
N PHE A 535 -12.79 -26.66 -4.90
CA PHE A 535 -13.93 -26.64 -5.82
C PHE A 535 -15.27 -26.76 -5.08
N LEU A 536 -15.35 -27.68 -4.12
CA LEU A 536 -16.57 -27.96 -3.37
C LEU A 536 -16.97 -26.78 -2.49
N ILE A 537 -16.01 -26.07 -1.88
CA ILE A 537 -16.28 -24.85 -1.11
C ILE A 537 -16.90 -23.77 -2.03
N GLN A 538 -16.35 -23.57 -3.23
CA GLN A 538 -16.90 -22.61 -4.19
C GLN A 538 -18.30 -22.99 -4.70
N VAL A 539 -18.51 -24.28 -5.04
CA VAL A 539 -19.75 -24.75 -5.68
C VAL A 539 -20.89 -24.93 -4.68
N ARG A 540 -20.66 -25.55 -3.51
CA ARG A 540 -21.71 -25.73 -2.47
C ARG A 540 -22.37 -24.42 -2.13
N ARG A 541 -21.56 -23.35 -2.05
CA ARG A 541 -22.01 -22.05 -1.62
C ARG A 541 -22.92 -21.36 -2.64
N CYS A 542 -22.62 -21.46 -3.93
CA CYS A 542 -23.46 -20.85 -4.95
C CYS A 542 -24.80 -21.58 -5.14
N CYS A 543 -24.90 -22.84 -4.69
CA CYS A 543 -26.13 -23.63 -4.69
C CYS A 543 -26.90 -23.57 -3.35
N ALA A 544 -26.34 -22.97 -2.30
CA ALA A 544 -27.00 -22.86 -1.01
C ALA A 544 -28.11 -21.80 -1.07
N PRO A 545 -29.34 -22.10 -0.57
CA PRO A 545 -30.42 -21.12 -0.53
C PRO A 545 -30.03 -19.94 0.35
N MET A 546 -29.91 -18.74 -0.25
CA MET A 546 -29.73 -17.50 0.50
C MET A 546 -31.03 -17.11 1.20
N PRO A 547 -30.98 -16.49 2.41
CA PRO A 547 -32.18 -16.01 3.08
C PRO A 547 -32.89 -14.99 2.17
N ALA A 548 -34.17 -15.25 1.91
CA ALA A 548 -35.01 -14.48 0.99
C ALA A 548 -35.26 -13.04 1.50
N PRO A 549 -35.65 -12.09 0.62
CA PRO A 549 -36.73 -12.28 -0.35
C PRO A 549 -36.23 -12.21 -1.80
N ALA A 550 -35.46 -13.19 -2.25
CA ALA A 550 -35.26 -13.38 -3.68
C ALA A 550 -34.90 -14.85 -3.94
N THR A 551 -35.78 -15.54 -4.65
CA THR A 551 -35.54 -16.87 -5.21
C THR A 551 -34.62 -16.74 -6.43
N TRP A 552 -33.32 -16.96 -6.25
CA TRP A 552 -32.29 -16.85 -7.30
C TRP A 552 -32.07 -18.11 -8.15
N GLY A 553 -32.79 -19.20 -7.84
CA GLY A 553 -32.51 -20.55 -8.35
C GLY A 553 -32.54 -20.72 -9.87
N SER A 554 -32.99 -19.72 -10.63
CA SER A 554 -33.07 -19.74 -12.10
C SER A 554 -32.18 -18.70 -12.83
N CYS A 555 -31.49 -17.79 -12.13
CA CYS A 555 -30.77 -16.66 -12.76
C CYS A 555 -29.24 -16.77 -12.79
N CYS A 556 -28.63 -17.74 -12.09
CA CYS A 556 -27.17 -17.93 -12.13
C CYS A 556 -26.79 -18.93 -13.23
N ARG A 557 -26.01 -18.49 -14.22
CA ARG A 557 -25.40 -19.37 -15.23
C ARG A 557 -23.94 -19.61 -14.89
N TRP A 558 -23.49 -20.84 -15.15
CA TRP A 558 -22.15 -21.30 -14.79
C TRP A 558 -21.28 -21.42 -16.03
N SER A 559 -20.05 -20.91 -15.97
CA SER A 559 -19.06 -21.11 -17.02
C SER A 559 -17.79 -21.72 -16.42
N PRO A 560 -17.45 -22.98 -16.76
CA PRO A 560 -16.12 -23.52 -16.51
C PRO A 560 -15.09 -22.64 -17.23
N ALA A 561 -13.91 -22.43 -16.65
CA ALA A 561 -12.86 -21.52 -17.12
C ALA A 561 -12.34 -21.73 -18.56
N TRP A 562 -12.93 -22.64 -19.34
CA TRP A 562 -12.48 -23.05 -20.67
C TRP A 562 -13.29 -22.51 -21.87
N MET A 563 -14.36 -21.73 -21.67
CA MET A 563 -15.33 -21.50 -22.77
C MET A 563 -15.08 -20.32 -23.71
N ARG A 564 -13.88 -19.71 -23.79
CA ARG A 564 -13.50 -18.79 -24.89
C ARG A 564 -12.03 -18.92 -25.29
N SER A 565 -11.63 -20.10 -25.77
CA SER A 565 -10.47 -20.24 -26.66
C SER A 565 -10.98 -20.29 -28.09
N THR A 566 -10.96 -19.16 -28.80
CA THR A 566 -11.03 -19.16 -30.26
C THR A 566 -9.87 -20.01 -30.79
N LYS A 567 -10.18 -21.22 -31.26
CA LYS A 567 -9.25 -21.99 -32.10
C LYS A 567 -8.84 -21.10 -33.28
N PRO A 568 -7.53 -20.95 -33.59
CA PRO A 568 -7.17 -20.58 -34.94
C PRO A 568 -7.66 -21.71 -35.84
N LYS A 569 -8.51 -21.38 -36.82
CA LYS A 569 -8.81 -22.31 -37.91
C LYS A 569 -7.47 -22.63 -38.60
N ALA A 570 -7.28 -23.92 -38.87
CA ALA A 570 -6.15 -24.48 -39.60
C ALA A 570 -5.93 -23.81 -40.95
#